data_AF-A0A3B0Y8V8-F1
#
_entry.id   AF-A0A3B0Y8V8-F1
#
_cell.length_a   1.000
_cell.length_b   1.000
_cell.length_c   1.000
_cell.angle_alpha   90.00
_cell.angle_beta   90.00
_cell.angle_gamma   90.00
#
_symmetry.space_group_name_H-M   'P 1'
#
loop_
_entity.id
_entity.type
_entity.pdbx_description
1 polymer ?
#
loop_
_entity_poly.entity_id
_entity_poly.type
_entity_poly.pdbx_seq_one_letter_code
_entity_poly.pdbx_strand_id
1 'polypeptide(L)'
;MIDPERVKFLELIKTARQYCQMIECSADRSDWLGPLVKVLPKMHASIVALHDPGGSSFPPGLADFDDRFDLFSQLRSKLGELDMYWLEYDEVGELASDIDHRSGSLADDLTDIYFELKRGLNMLD
;
A
#
# COMPACT_ATOMS: atom_id res chain seq x y z
N MET A 1 24.97 19.54 -12.84
CA MET A 1 24.50 18.17 -13.16
C MET A 1 23.60 17.77 -12.00
N ILE A 2 22.33 17.43 -12.24
CA ILE A 2 21.44 17.00 -11.15
C ILE A 2 21.89 15.60 -10.73
N ASP A 3 22.04 15.39 -9.43
CA ASP A 3 22.34 14.08 -8.85
C ASP A 3 21.27 13.05 -9.28
N PRO A 4 21.66 11.94 -9.94
CA PRO A 4 20.73 10.89 -10.37
C PRO A 4 19.88 10.32 -9.23
N GLU A 5 20.41 10.27 -8.01
CA GLU A 5 19.68 9.78 -6.84
C GLU A 5 18.55 10.75 -6.46
N ARG A 6 18.83 12.05 -6.48
CA ARG A 6 17.82 13.09 -6.26
C ARG A 6 16.67 13.02 -7.28
N VAL A 7 16.95 12.70 -8.54
CA VAL A 7 15.89 12.53 -9.57
C VAL A 7 14.99 11.34 -9.22
N LYS A 8 15.58 10.19 -8.86
CA LYS A 8 14.84 8.99 -8.45
C LYS A 8 14.00 9.25 -7.20
N PHE A 9 14.53 10.00 -6.24
CA PHE A 9 13.82 10.36 -5.01
C PHE A 9 12.58 11.23 -5.30
N LEU A 10 12.71 12.22 -6.21
CA LEU A 10 11.57 13.03 -6.64
C LEU A 10 10.51 12.22 -7.38
N GLU A 11 10.91 11.24 -8.21
CA GLU A 11 9.97 10.32 -8.84
C GLU A 11 9.28 9.41 -7.83
N LEU A 12 9.99 8.93 -6.80
CA LEU A 12 9.38 8.21 -5.68
C LEU A 12 8.30 9.06 -5.00
N ILE A 13 8.63 10.28 -4.58
CA ILE A 13 7.68 11.20 -3.94
C ILE A 13 6.43 11.41 -4.82
N LYS A 14 6.63 11.62 -6.13
CA LYS A 14 5.54 11.78 -7.08
C LYS A 14 4.65 10.54 -7.15
N THR A 15 5.23 9.35 -7.25
CA THR A 15 4.46 8.10 -7.27
C THR A 15 3.76 7.81 -5.95
N ALA A 16 4.38 8.13 -4.81
CA ALA A 16 3.78 8.01 -3.49
C ALA A 16 2.57 8.95 -3.33
N ARG A 17 2.69 10.22 -3.73
CA ARG A 17 1.56 11.17 -3.73
C ARG A 17 0.42 10.70 -4.63
N GLN A 18 0.75 10.15 -5.81
CA GLN A 18 -0.26 9.58 -6.71
C GLN A 18 -0.97 8.38 -6.08
N TYR A 19 -0.24 7.48 -5.43
CA TYR A 19 -0.82 6.37 -4.69
C TYR A 19 -1.77 6.86 -3.59
N CYS A 20 -1.31 7.77 -2.73
CA CYS A 20 -2.12 8.31 -1.64
C CYS A 20 -3.41 8.97 -2.14
N GLN A 21 -3.32 9.77 -3.21
CA GLN A 21 -4.49 10.39 -3.82
C GLN A 21 -5.48 9.36 -4.38
N MET A 22 -5.00 8.25 -4.95
CA MET A 22 -5.87 7.19 -5.46
C MET A 22 -6.62 6.46 -4.34
N ILE A 23 -5.95 6.23 -3.20
CA ILE A 23 -6.57 5.65 -2.00
C ILE A 23 -7.58 6.62 -1.39
N GLU A 24 -7.23 7.90 -1.24
CA GLU A 24 -8.13 8.94 -0.70
C GLU A 24 -9.38 9.13 -1.56
N CYS A 25 -9.27 9.05 -2.89
CA CYS A 25 -10.41 9.13 -3.80
C CYS A 25 -11.07 7.78 -4.11
N SER A 26 -10.66 6.69 -3.44
CA SER A 26 -11.15 5.35 -3.77
C SER A 26 -12.64 5.20 -3.49
N ALA A 27 -13.17 5.81 -2.41
CA ALA A 27 -14.59 5.74 -2.05
C ALA A 27 -15.51 6.16 -3.21
N ASP A 28 -15.15 7.22 -3.93
CA ASP A 28 -15.99 7.84 -4.97
C ASP A 28 -15.84 7.22 -6.37
N ARG A 29 -14.92 6.27 -6.56
CA ARG A 29 -14.58 5.74 -7.90
C ARG A 29 -14.83 4.23 -7.99
N SER A 30 -15.49 3.78 -9.05
CA SER A 30 -15.72 2.34 -9.29
C SER A 30 -14.51 1.65 -9.93
N ASP A 31 -13.65 2.38 -10.63
CA ASP A 31 -12.51 1.86 -11.41
C ASP A 31 -11.14 2.12 -10.77
N TRP A 32 -11.11 2.34 -9.45
CA TRP A 32 -9.93 2.78 -8.71
C TRP A 32 -8.75 1.78 -8.68
N LEU A 33 -9.02 0.48 -8.82
CA LEU A 33 -7.99 -0.58 -8.82
C LEU A 33 -7.10 -0.57 -10.07
N GLY A 34 -7.67 -0.31 -11.25
CA GLY A 34 -6.92 -0.37 -12.51
C GLY A 34 -5.70 0.57 -12.54
N PRO A 35 -5.84 1.83 -12.11
CA PRO A 35 -4.72 2.75 -11.94
C PRO A 35 -3.63 2.25 -10.96
N LEU A 36 -4.00 1.59 -9.85
CA LEU A 36 -3.04 1.11 -8.84
C LEU A 36 -2.06 0.08 -9.40
N VAL A 37 -2.51 -0.81 -10.30
CA VAL A 37 -1.66 -1.80 -11.00
C VAL A 37 -0.49 -1.14 -11.74
N LYS A 38 -0.62 0.12 -12.15
CA LYS A 38 0.44 0.87 -12.84
C LYS A 38 1.34 1.67 -11.88
N VAL A 39 0.82 2.06 -10.72
CA VAL A 39 1.56 2.89 -9.75
C VAL A 39 2.46 2.02 -8.87
N LEU A 40 1.94 0.90 -8.36
CA LEU A 40 2.68 0.04 -7.42
C LEU A 40 4.04 -0.46 -7.98
N PRO A 41 4.13 -0.99 -9.22
CA PRO A 41 5.42 -1.44 -9.76
C PRO A 41 6.42 -0.29 -9.97
N LYS A 42 5.93 0.89 -10.36
CA LYS A 42 6.78 2.09 -10.54
C LYS A 42 7.34 2.57 -9.21
N MET A 43 6.48 2.60 -8.19
CA MET A 43 6.88 2.97 -6.83
C MET A 43 7.92 1.98 -6.28
N HIS A 44 7.67 0.67 -6.42
CA HIS A 44 8.63 -0.36 -6.03
C HIS A 44 9.98 -0.20 -6.75
N ALA A 45 9.98 0.00 -8.06
CA ALA A 45 11.21 0.22 -8.82
C ALA A 45 11.98 1.47 -8.35
N SER A 46 11.28 2.55 -8.00
CA SER A 46 11.90 3.75 -7.43
C SER A 46 12.52 3.50 -6.06
N ILE A 47 11.84 2.76 -5.18
CA ILE A 47 12.35 2.37 -3.85
C ILE A 47 13.63 1.53 -3.98
N VAL A 48 13.61 0.49 -4.81
CA VAL A 48 14.76 -0.41 -5.04
C VAL A 48 15.96 0.32 -5.66
N ALA A 49 15.71 1.39 -6.41
CA ALA A 49 16.76 2.15 -7.09
C ALA A 49 17.47 3.19 -6.21
N LEU A 50 16.95 3.47 -5.01
CA LEU A 50 17.53 4.37 -4.01
C LEU A 50 18.46 3.59 -3.08
N HIS A 51 19.51 4.25 -2.57
CA HIS A 51 20.30 3.65 -1.51
C HIS A 51 19.51 3.66 -0.20
N ASP A 52 19.60 2.59 0.59
CA ASP A 52 19.05 2.59 1.94
C ASP A 52 19.94 3.49 2.83
N PRO A 53 19.42 4.62 3.33
CA PRO A 53 20.20 5.53 4.18
C PRO A 53 20.43 4.98 5.60
N GLY A 54 19.93 3.78 5.93
CA GLY A 54 20.05 3.18 7.27
C GLY A 54 19.03 3.74 8.27
N GLY A 55 17.82 4.05 7.80
CA GLY A 55 16.76 4.61 8.62
C GLY A 55 16.20 3.61 9.65
N SER A 56 15.90 4.09 10.86
CA SER A 56 15.19 3.29 11.86
C SER A 56 13.70 3.21 11.51
N SER A 57 13.08 2.06 11.82
CA SER A 57 11.62 1.98 11.82
C SER A 57 11.04 3.10 12.67
N PHE A 58 9.96 3.64 12.15
CA PHE A 58 9.15 4.61 12.80
C PHE A 58 8.62 4.10 14.16
N PRO A 59 8.62 4.92 15.23
CA PRO A 59 8.13 4.47 16.53
C PRO A 59 6.63 4.15 16.49
N PRO A 60 6.17 3.09 17.20
CA PRO A 60 4.78 2.62 17.18
C PRO A 60 3.76 3.64 17.71
N GLY A 61 4.18 4.55 18.60
CA GLY A 61 3.31 5.58 19.19
C GLY A 61 2.79 6.66 18.24
N LEU A 62 3.10 6.54 16.94
CA LEU A 62 2.59 7.38 15.85
C LEU A 62 1.66 6.59 14.90
N ALA A 63 1.31 5.34 15.24
CA ALA A 63 0.35 4.55 14.48
C ALA A 63 -1.07 4.99 14.87
N ASP A 64 -1.78 5.61 13.93
CA ASP A 64 -3.20 5.89 14.08
C ASP A 64 -4.00 4.63 13.77
N PHE A 65 -4.23 3.81 14.80
CA PHE A 65 -4.91 2.52 14.64
C PHE A 65 -6.38 2.68 14.26
N ASP A 66 -7.03 3.74 14.74
CA ASP A 66 -8.43 4.02 14.43
C ASP A 66 -8.56 4.43 12.95
N ASP A 67 -7.73 5.36 12.47
CA ASP A 67 -7.71 5.76 11.06
C ASP A 67 -7.33 4.60 10.12
N ARG A 68 -6.38 3.74 10.55
CA ARG A 68 -6.02 2.51 9.81
C ARG A 68 -7.20 1.58 9.68
N PHE A 69 -7.89 1.31 10.79
CA PHE A 69 -9.05 0.43 10.80
C PHE A 69 -10.19 0.97 9.94
N ASP A 70 -10.45 2.27 9.98
CA ASP A 70 -11.48 2.93 9.18
C ASP A 70 -11.19 2.82 7.68
N LEU A 71 -9.95 3.06 7.26
CA LEU A 71 -9.54 2.92 5.86
C LEU A 71 -9.61 1.46 5.40
N PHE A 72 -9.08 0.53 6.21
CA PHE A 72 -9.15 -0.91 5.95
C PHE A 72 -10.60 -1.36 5.74
N SER A 73 -11.50 -0.97 6.65
CA SER A 73 -12.91 -1.35 6.60
C SER A 73 -13.60 -0.84 5.33
N GLN A 74 -13.28 0.39 4.91
CA GLN A 74 -13.78 0.96 3.66
C GLN A 74 -13.26 0.22 2.43
N LEU A 75 -11.96 -0.04 2.36
CA LEU A 75 -11.34 -0.76 1.24
C LEU A 75 -11.83 -2.20 1.14
N ARG A 76 -11.92 -2.91 2.28
CA ARG A 76 -12.44 -4.29 2.34
C ARG A 76 -13.89 -4.38 1.86
N SER A 77 -14.74 -3.46 2.33
CA SER A 77 -16.13 -3.37 1.87
C SER A 77 -16.23 -3.15 0.36
N LYS A 78 -15.34 -2.32 -0.20
CA LYS A 78 -15.32 -2.00 -1.63
C LYS A 78 -14.74 -3.12 -2.50
N LEU A 79 -13.77 -3.86 -1.99
CA LEU A 79 -13.14 -5.00 -2.65
C LEU A 79 -14.03 -6.23 -2.65
N GLY A 80 -14.81 -6.44 -1.57
CA GLY A 80 -15.64 -7.63 -1.42
C GLY A 80 -14.82 -8.90 -1.58
N GLU A 81 -15.27 -9.80 -2.46
CA GLU A 81 -14.61 -11.08 -2.75
C GLU A 81 -13.19 -10.94 -3.32
N LEU A 82 -12.82 -9.75 -3.84
CA LEU A 82 -11.48 -9.49 -4.38
C LEU A 82 -10.44 -9.17 -3.30
N ASP A 83 -10.86 -9.01 -2.04
CA ASP A 83 -9.95 -8.67 -0.94
C ASP A 83 -9.00 -9.81 -0.58
N MET A 84 -9.54 -11.03 -0.51
CA MET A 84 -8.84 -12.17 0.07
C MET A 84 -8.02 -12.95 -0.95
N TYR A 85 -6.74 -13.18 -0.66
CA TYR A 85 -5.82 -13.95 -1.51
C TYR A 85 -4.96 -14.93 -0.71
N TRP A 86 -4.41 -15.93 -1.41
CA TRP A 86 -3.60 -16.99 -0.81
C TRP A 86 -2.17 -16.52 -0.53
N LEU A 87 -1.68 -16.83 0.67
CA LEU A 87 -0.27 -16.72 1.04
C LEU A 87 0.44 -18.07 0.97
N GLU A 88 1.79 -18.04 1.00
CA GLU A 88 2.65 -19.23 0.85
C GLU A 88 2.36 -20.33 1.89
N TYR A 89 1.90 -19.95 3.07
CA TYR A 89 1.67 -20.86 4.21
C TYR A 89 0.20 -21.14 4.49
N ASP A 90 -0.71 -20.68 3.61
CA ASP A 90 -2.13 -21.00 3.77
C ASP A 90 -2.38 -22.48 3.52
N GLU A 91 -3.19 -23.11 4.37
CA GLU A 91 -3.52 -24.53 4.25
C GLU A 91 -4.49 -24.78 3.09
N VAL A 92 -3.98 -25.42 2.02
CA VAL A 92 -4.81 -25.86 0.89
C VAL A 92 -5.26 -27.30 1.15
N GLY A 93 -6.27 -27.49 2.01
CA GLY A 93 -6.81 -28.83 2.33
C GLY A 93 -7.62 -29.45 1.18
N GLU A 94 -7.70 -30.80 1.12
CA GLU A 94 -8.47 -31.56 0.09
C GLU A 94 -10.00 -31.31 0.12
N LEU A 95 -10.50 -30.68 1.19
CA LEU A 95 -11.89 -30.22 1.36
C LEU A 95 -12.05 -28.71 1.16
N ALA A 96 -11.03 -28.00 0.66
CA ALA A 96 -11.02 -26.55 0.47
C ALA A 96 -11.94 -26.09 -0.68
N SER A 97 -13.25 -26.32 -0.53
CA SER A 97 -14.28 -25.51 -1.17
C SER A 97 -14.46 -24.17 -0.48
N ASP A 98 -13.89 -23.99 0.71
CA ASP A 98 -14.23 -22.89 1.59
C ASP A 98 -13.19 -21.77 1.46
N ILE A 99 -13.71 -20.58 1.16
CA ILE A 99 -13.03 -19.28 1.07
C ILE A 99 -12.26 -18.93 2.38
N ASP A 100 -12.47 -19.69 3.45
CA ASP A 100 -12.13 -19.42 4.85
C ASP A 100 -10.66 -19.68 5.24
N HIS A 101 -9.81 -20.12 4.30
CA HIS A 101 -8.40 -20.42 4.57
C HIS A 101 -7.42 -19.39 3.98
N ARG A 102 -7.90 -18.39 3.25
CA ARG A 102 -7.05 -17.30 2.75
C ARG A 102 -6.73 -16.35 3.88
N SER A 103 -5.45 -16.05 4.10
CA SER A 103 -5.05 -15.10 5.14
C SER A 103 -4.58 -13.75 4.60
N GLY A 104 -4.27 -13.63 3.30
CA GLY A 104 -3.90 -12.36 2.68
C GLY A 104 -5.10 -11.45 2.44
N SER A 105 -4.94 -10.14 2.69
CA SER A 105 -5.96 -9.11 2.46
C SER A 105 -5.38 -7.91 1.71
N LEU A 106 -5.92 -7.64 0.53
CA LEU A 106 -5.50 -6.50 -0.29
C LEU A 106 -5.87 -5.17 0.38
N ALA A 107 -6.98 -5.10 1.10
CA ALA A 107 -7.36 -3.93 1.89
C ALA A 107 -6.31 -3.62 2.97
N ASP A 108 -5.80 -4.65 3.64
CA ASP A 108 -4.78 -4.52 4.67
C ASP A 108 -3.47 -4.00 4.08
N ASP A 109 -2.98 -4.64 3.01
CA ASP A 109 -1.76 -4.22 2.30
C ASP A 109 -1.84 -2.77 1.80
N LEU A 110 -2.97 -2.40 1.18
CA LEU A 110 -3.16 -1.06 0.65
C LEU A 110 -3.23 0.01 1.77
N THR A 111 -3.85 -0.34 2.90
CA THR A 111 -3.92 0.50 4.08
C THR A 111 -2.52 0.73 4.65
N ASP A 112 -1.73 -0.33 4.85
CA ASP A 112 -0.39 -0.21 5.40
C ASP A 112 0.52 0.63 4.50
N ILE A 113 0.53 0.37 3.19
CA ILE A 113 1.28 1.18 2.24
C ILE A 113 0.85 2.65 2.31
N TYR A 114 -0.44 2.94 2.43
CA TYR A 114 -0.95 4.32 2.50
C TYR A 114 -0.40 5.07 3.71
N PHE A 115 -0.50 4.50 4.90
CA PHE A 115 -0.06 5.18 6.12
C PHE A 115 1.46 5.36 6.18
N GLU A 116 2.24 4.37 5.75
CA GLU A 116 3.69 4.50 5.70
C GLU A 116 4.13 5.60 4.72
N LEU A 117 3.49 5.67 3.54
CA LEU A 117 3.79 6.72 2.55
C LEU A 117 3.33 8.10 3.01
N LYS A 118 2.11 8.24 3.54
CA LYS A 118 1.60 9.53 4.05
C LYS A 118 2.52 10.08 5.12
N ARG A 119 2.96 9.22 6.04
CA ARG A 119 3.90 9.60 7.09
C ARG A 119 5.23 10.08 6.50
N GLY A 120 5.83 9.32 5.59
CA GLY A 120 7.06 9.72 4.92
C GLY A 120 6.92 11.06 4.17
N LEU A 121 5.80 11.27 3.47
CA LEU A 121 5.50 12.51 2.76
C LEU A 121 5.32 13.70 3.70
N ASN A 122 4.60 13.54 4.81
CA ASN A 122 4.39 14.61 5.80
C ASN A 122 5.69 15.07 6.48
N MET A 123 6.76 14.26 6.47
CA MET A 123 8.07 14.66 6.99
C MET A 123 8.90 15.47 5.99
N LEU A 124 8.51 15.48 4.72
CA LEU A 124 9.19 16.21 3.64
C LEU A 124 8.57 17.59 3.36
N ASP A 125 7.32 17.79 3.80
CA ASP A 125 6.59 19.06 3.73
C ASP A 125 6.93 19.95 4.93
#